data_AF-A0A952EVQ3-F1
#
_entry.id   AF-A0A952EVQ3-F1
#
_cell.length_a   1.000
_cell.length_b   1.000
_cell.length_c   1.000
_cell.angle_alpha   90.00
_cell.angle_beta   90.00
_cell.angle_gamma   90.00
#
_symmetry.space_group_name_H-M   'P 1'
#
loop_
_entity.id
_entity.type
_entity.pdbx_description
1 polymer ?
#
loop_
_entity_poly.entity_id
_entity_poly.type
_entity_poly.pdbx_seq_one_letter_code
_entity_poly.pdbx_strand_id
1 'polypeptide(L)'
;MQQIEGQKVVNFASQIDAETIEQAKRTAALPFVYPHLALMPDAHLGKGAAVGTVIPTLGAVIPAAVGVDIGCGMIATRTRFTAADIAGKNTARLRNSLESAIPLSAGSYNRSLRRFAFTQPRLKHLENLAADHDVDLS
;
A
#
# COMPACT_ATOMS: atom_id res chain seq x y z
N MET A 1 -9.53 -20.94 8.14
CA MET A 1 -10.72 -20.14 7.78
C MET A 1 -11.76 -20.37 8.85
N GLN A 2 -12.14 -19.32 9.58
CA GLN A 2 -13.16 -19.36 10.61
C GLN A 2 -14.24 -18.35 10.22
N GLN A 3 -15.47 -18.83 10.02
CA GLN A 3 -16.61 -17.93 9.90
C GLN A 3 -17.02 -17.48 11.30
N ILE A 4 -17.19 -16.17 11.50
CA ILE A 4 -17.66 -15.66 12.78
C ILE A 4 -19.18 -15.82 12.80
N GLU A 5 -19.68 -16.71 13.66
CA GLU A 5 -21.10 -17.07 13.71
C GLU A 5 -22.02 -15.85 13.84
N GLY A 6 -23.09 -15.85 13.06
CA GLY A 6 -24.08 -14.75 13.05
C GLY A 6 -23.59 -13.44 12.43
N GLN A 7 -22.36 -13.39 11.88
CA GLN A 7 -21.77 -12.19 11.33
C GLN A 7 -21.33 -12.39 9.87
N LYS A 8 -21.37 -11.30 9.10
CA LYS A 8 -20.86 -11.23 7.72
C LYS A 8 -19.32 -11.10 7.71
N VAL A 9 -18.61 -11.91 8.51
CA VAL A 9 -17.14 -11.86 8.64
C VAL A 9 -16.52 -13.25 8.50
N VAL A 10 -15.49 -13.35 7.66
CA VAL A 10 -14.65 -14.54 7.48
C VAL A 10 -13.22 -14.22 7.90
N ASN A 11 -12.66 -15.02 8.81
CA ASN A 11 -11.29 -14.85 9.30
C ASN A 11 -10.32 -15.87 8.68
N PHE A 12 -9.24 -15.37 8.08
CA PHE A 12 -8.11 -16.16 7.58
C PHE A 12 -6.86 -16.06 8.45
N ALA A 13 -6.83 -15.17 9.44
CA ALA A 13 -5.72 -15.02 10.37
C ALA A 13 -5.72 -16.12 11.44
N SER A 14 -4.53 -16.69 11.67
CA SER A 14 -4.31 -17.66 12.75
C SER A 14 -4.28 -17.02 14.13
N GLN A 15 -3.87 -15.76 14.21
CA GLN A 15 -3.83 -14.95 15.42
C GLN A 15 -4.39 -13.58 15.07
N ILE A 16 -5.35 -13.12 15.86
CA ILE A 16 -6.01 -11.84 15.65
C ILE A 16 -6.53 -11.32 16.98
N ASP A 17 -6.33 -10.04 17.25
CA ASP A 17 -6.80 -9.42 18.48
C ASP A 17 -8.31 -9.11 18.42
N ALA A 18 -8.90 -8.92 19.60
CA ALA A 18 -10.33 -8.67 19.72
C ALA A 18 -10.76 -7.32 19.10
N GLU A 19 -9.90 -6.30 19.14
CA GLU A 19 -10.24 -4.97 18.62
C GLU A 19 -10.36 -4.99 17.09
N THR A 20 -9.46 -5.70 16.41
CA THR A 20 -9.53 -5.95 14.97
C THR A 20 -10.81 -6.69 14.57
N ILE A 21 -11.20 -7.71 15.34
CA ILE A 21 -12.47 -8.44 15.11
C ILE A 21 -13.67 -7.49 15.27
N GLU A 22 -13.70 -6.67 16.32
CA GLU A 22 -14.82 -5.74 16.55
C GLU A 22 -14.90 -4.66 15.47
N GLN A 23 -13.77 -4.13 15.02
CA GLN A 23 -13.73 -3.20 13.89
C GLN A 23 -14.26 -3.85 12.60
N ALA A 24 -13.89 -5.10 12.35
CA ALA A 24 -14.38 -5.87 11.21
C ALA A 24 -15.90 -6.10 11.28
N LYS A 25 -16.43 -6.46 12.45
CA LYS A 25 -17.88 -6.65 12.67
C LYS A 25 -18.66 -5.37 12.38
N ARG A 26 -18.20 -4.22 12.91
CA ARG A 26 -18.84 -2.92 12.66
C ARG A 26 -18.87 -2.57 11.17
N THR A 27 -17.77 -2.82 10.48
CA THR A 27 -17.66 -2.58 9.03
C THR A 27 -18.57 -3.55 8.25
N ALA A 28 -18.60 -4.82 8.61
CA ALA A 28 -19.44 -5.83 7.97
C ALA A 28 -20.94 -5.59 8.17
N ALA A 29 -21.33 -4.93 9.27
CA ALA A 29 -22.72 -4.58 9.56
C ALA A 29 -23.30 -3.50 8.65
N LEU A 30 -22.47 -2.79 7.88
CA LEU A 30 -22.94 -1.80 6.92
C LEU A 30 -23.91 -2.44 5.89
N PRO A 31 -24.99 -1.75 5.52
CA PRO A 31 -26.10 -2.35 4.75
C PRO A 31 -25.70 -2.75 3.33
N PHE A 32 -24.68 -2.08 2.76
CA PHE A 32 -24.17 -2.34 1.42
C PHE A 32 -22.96 -3.30 1.41
N VAL A 33 -22.48 -3.79 2.56
CA VAL A 33 -21.42 -4.80 2.59
C VAL A 33 -22.02 -6.19 2.38
N TYR A 34 -21.67 -6.83 1.27
CA TYR A 34 -22.23 -8.12 0.85
C TYR A 34 -21.25 -8.88 -0.05
N PRO A 35 -21.12 -10.21 0.08
CA PRO A 35 -21.81 -11.07 1.05
C PRO A 35 -21.21 -11.02 2.45
N HIS A 36 -19.89 -10.83 2.54
CA HIS A 36 -19.15 -10.78 3.80
C HIS A 36 -17.84 -10.00 3.65
N LEU A 37 -17.34 -9.47 4.75
CA LEU A 37 -15.99 -8.96 4.89
C LEU A 37 -15.03 -10.13 5.18
N ALA A 38 -13.84 -10.09 4.61
CA ALA A 38 -12.78 -11.05 4.92
C ALA A 38 -11.58 -10.38 5.60
N LEU A 39 -11.10 -10.99 6.69
CA LEU A 39 -9.86 -10.63 7.37
C LEU A 39 -8.74 -11.51 6.83
N MET A 40 -7.73 -10.89 6.21
CA MET A 40 -6.56 -11.57 5.67
C MET A 40 -5.59 -11.98 6.80
N PRO A 41 -4.61 -12.86 6.54
CA PRO A 41 -3.70 -13.36 7.58
C PRO A 41 -2.87 -12.30 8.30
N ASP A 42 -2.70 -11.13 7.70
CA ASP A 42 -1.99 -9.95 8.22
C ASP A 42 -2.92 -8.88 8.81
N ALA A 43 -4.21 -9.20 8.98
CA ALA A 43 -5.20 -8.25 9.45
C ALA A 43 -4.90 -7.76 10.88
N HIS A 44 -5.04 -6.45 11.08
CA HIS A 44 -4.83 -5.79 12.36
C HIS A 44 -5.61 -4.47 12.43
N LEU A 45 -5.69 -3.90 13.63
CA LEU A 45 -6.43 -2.68 13.91
C LEU A 45 -5.96 -1.54 13.01
N GLY A 46 -6.90 -0.89 12.34
CA GLY A 46 -6.64 0.25 11.46
C GLY A 46 -7.42 1.50 11.86
N LYS A 47 -7.25 2.58 11.08
CA LYS A 47 -8.04 3.80 11.21
C LYS A 47 -9.16 3.78 10.19
N GLY A 48 -10.42 3.81 10.66
CA GLY A 48 -11.60 3.64 9.81
C GLY A 48 -11.97 2.16 9.68
N ALA A 49 -11.27 1.43 8.81
CA ALA A 49 -11.38 -0.03 8.71
C ALA A 49 -10.11 -0.73 9.22
N ALA A 50 -10.22 -2.03 9.51
CA ALA A 50 -9.05 -2.85 9.82
C ALA A 50 -8.16 -3.00 8.57
N VAL A 51 -6.84 -2.98 8.76
CA VAL A 51 -5.87 -3.26 7.70
C VAL A 51 -5.94 -4.76 7.35
N GLY A 52 -5.59 -5.12 6.13
CA GLY A 52 -5.68 -6.52 5.67
C GLY A 52 -7.12 -7.00 5.53
N THR A 53 -8.06 -6.12 5.15
CA THR A 53 -9.46 -6.50 4.92
C THR A 53 -9.82 -6.50 3.44
N VAL A 54 -10.73 -7.39 3.07
CA VAL A 54 -11.45 -7.34 1.79
C VAL A 54 -12.92 -7.05 2.10
N ILE A 55 -13.41 -5.92 1.58
CA ILE A 55 -14.74 -5.38 1.90
C ILE A 55 -15.52 -5.21 0.60
N PRO A 56 -16.30 -6.22 0.18
CA PRO A 56 -17.13 -6.10 -1.00
C PRO A 56 -18.35 -5.22 -0.69
N THR A 57 -18.63 -4.27 -1.58
CA THR A 57 -19.74 -3.32 -1.44
C THR A 57 -20.68 -3.36 -2.65
N LEU A 58 -21.97 -3.13 -2.42
CA LEU A 58 -22.98 -2.99 -3.47
C LEU A 58 -23.32 -1.51 -3.66
N GLY A 59 -22.93 -0.95 -4.81
CA GLY A 59 -23.29 0.42 -5.19
C GLY A 59 -22.75 1.52 -4.26
N ALA A 60 -21.73 1.21 -3.46
CA ALA A 60 -21.17 2.13 -2.47
C ALA A 60 -19.65 2.07 -2.44
N VAL A 61 -19.02 3.19 -2.07
CA VAL A 61 -17.59 3.30 -1.80
C VAL A 61 -17.40 3.75 -0.36
N ILE A 62 -16.41 3.20 0.34
CA ILE A 62 -16.04 3.60 1.69
C ILE A 62 -14.61 4.19 1.64
N PRO A 63 -14.44 5.52 1.48
CA PRO A 63 -13.11 6.13 1.36
C PRO A 63 -12.18 5.79 2.54
N ALA A 64 -12.72 5.79 3.76
CA ALA A 64 -11.98 5.44 4.97
C ALA A 64 -11.50 3.98 5.02
N ALA A 65 -12.03 3.09 4.18
CA ALA A 65 -11.59 1.70 4.07
C ALA A 65 -10.51 1.48 3.01
N VAL A 66 -10.25 2.47 2.14
CA VAL A 66 -9.17 2.40 1.14
C VAL A 66 -7.81 2.63 1.81
N GLY A 67 -7.77 3.55 2.79
CA GLY A 67 -6.55 3.98 3.47
C GLY A 67 -6.16 5.41 3.08
N VAL A 68 -5.26 5.98 3.88
CA VAL A 68 -4.76 7.36 3.67
C VAL A 68 -3.74 7.44 2.53
N ASP A 69 -3.02 6.34 2.27
CA ASP A 69 -2.02 6.21 1.20
C ASP A 69 -2.65 5.43 0.02
N ILE A 70 -3.48 6.13 -0.76
CA ILE A 70 -4.21 5.52 -1.87
C ILE A 70 -3.23 5.15 -2.98
N GLY A 71 -3.23 3.85 -3.34
CA GLY A 71 -2.29 3.31 -4.32
C GLY A 71 -1.00 2.77 -3.72
N CYS A 72 -0.87 2.75 -2.39
CA CYS A 72 0.16 2.00 -1.70
C CYS A 72 0.16 0.55 -2.20
N GLY A 73 1.33 0.06 -2.60
CA GLY A 73 1.44 -1.25 -3.23
C GLY A 73 2.87 -1.57 -3.65
N MET A 74 3.03 -2.74 -4.28
CA MET A 74 4.33 -3.26 -4.69
C MET A 74 4.39 -3.41 -6.20
N ILE A 75 5.54 -3.05 -6.78
CA ILE A 75 5.89 -3.33 -8.18
C ILE A 75 7.10 -4.25 -8.20
N ALA A 76 7.02 -5.32 -8.99
CA ALA A 76 8.15 -6.20 -9.24
C ALA A 76 8.54 -6.14 -10.72
N THR A 77 9.85 -6.08 -11.00
CA THR A 77 10.37 -6.18 -12.36
C THR A 77 11.33 -7.36 -12.48
N ARG A 78 11.10 -8.21 -13.49
CA ARG A 78 11.97 -9.36 -13.74
C ARG A 78 13.23 -8.90 -14.45
N THR A 79 14.38 -9.17 -13.83
CA THR A 79 15.68 -8.93 -14.47
C THR A 79 16.18 -10.18 -15.19
N ARG A 80 17.22 -10.03 -16.00
CA ARG A 80 17.96 -11.16 -16.61
C ARG A 80 18.90 -11.88 -15.65
N PHE A 81 19.13 -11.31 -14.46
CA PHE A 81 20.08 -11.85 -13.49
C PHE A 81 19.41 -12.89 -12.60
N THR A 82 20.19 -13.87 -12.19
CA THR A 82 19.80 -14.97 -11.30
C THR A 82 20.46 -14.82 -9.92
N ALA A 83 20.08 -15.66 -8.97
CA ALA A 83 20.72 -15.70 -7.66
C ALA A 83 22.24 -15.99 -7.75
N ALA A 84 22.64 -16.86 -8.68
CA ALA A 84 24.05 -17.21 -8.91
C ALA A 84 24.87 -16.00 -9.41
N ASP A 85 24.26 -15.09 -10.17
CA ASP A 85 24.92 -13.88 -10.64
C ASP A 85 25.22 -12.87 -9.50
N ILE A 86 24.58 -13.02 -8.34
CA ILE A 86 24.70 -12.13 -7.19
C ILE A 86 25.53 -12.78 -6.06
N ALA A 87 25.50 -14.11 -5.97
CA ALA A 87 26.17 -14.87 -4.92
C ALA A 87 27.66 -14.46 -4.77
N GLY A 88 28.08 -14.19 -3.54
CA GLY A 88 29.46 -13.80 -3.21
C GLY A 88 29.88 -12.39 -3.63
N LYS A 89 29.01 -11.60 -4.30
CA LYS A 89 29.32 -10.21 -4.67
C LYS A 89 29.03 -9.24 -3.53
N ASN A 90 29.83 -8.18 -3.44
CA ASN A 90 29.53 -7.06 -2.56
C ASN A 90 28.36 -6.24 -3.12
N THR A 91 27.19 -6.37 -2.48
CA THR A 91 25.95 -5.68 -2.87
C THR A 91 25.89 -4.22 -2.44
N ALA A 92 26.87 -3.72 -1.67
CA ALA A 92 26.91 -2.31 -1.23
C ALA A 92 26.95 -1.34 -2.43
N ARG A 93 27.69 -1.69 -3.49
CA ARG A 93 27.74 -0.85 -4.71
C ARG A 93 26.37 -0.75 -5.40
N LEU A 94 25.63 -1.87 -5.45
CA LEU A 94 24.28 -1.90 -6.02
C LEU A 94 23.32 -1.05 -5.17
N ARG A 95 23.31 -1.26 -3.85
CA ARG A 95 22.52 -0.47 -2.90
C ARG A 95 22.78 1.03 -3.06
N ASN A 96 24.04 1.46 -3.01
CA ASN A 96 24.41 2.87 -3.14
C ASN A 96 23.96 3.48 -4.48
N SER A 97 24.01 2.69 -5.56
CA SER A 97 23.51 3.13 -6.87
C SER A 97 22.00 3.30 -6.87
N LEU A 98 21.25 2.42 -6.21
CA LEU A 98 19.78 2.51 -6.09
C LEU A 98 19.37 3.73 -5.27
N GLU A 99 19.98 3.93 -4.09
CA GLU A 99 19.67 5.08 -3.21
C GLU A 99 19.98 6.43 -3.89
N SER A 100 21.04 6.50 -4.70
CA SER A 100 21.31 7.71 -5.47
C SER A 100 20.35 7.92 -6.65
N ALA A 101 19.70 6.86 -7.15
CA ALA A 101 18.79 6.92 -8.30
C ALA A 101 17.33 7.10 -7.89
N ILE A 102 16.93 6.57 -6.74
CA ILE A 102 15.56 6.58 -6.24
C ILE A 102 15.51 7.51 -5.03
N PRO A 103 14.87 8.68 -5.14
CA PRO A 103 14.67 9.54 -4.00
C PRO A 103 13.88 8.85 -2.90
N LEU A 104 14.41 8.92 -1.67
CA LEU A 104 13.77 8.39 -0.48
C LEU A 104 13.24 9.55 0.37
N SER A 105 12.19 9.31 1.14
CA SER A 105 11.41 10.37 1.79
C SER A 105 10.85 11.36 0.76
N ALA A 106 10.44 12.56 1.17
CA ALA A 106 10.03 13.65 0.29
C ALA A 106 11.22 14.27 -0.49
N GLY A 107 12.21 13.45 -0.88
CA GLY A 107 13.41 13.88 -1.62
C GLY A 107 14.53 14.47 -0.76
N SER A 108 14.39 14.52 0.57
CA SER A 108 15.32 15.20 1.50
C SER A 108 16.76 14.67 1.48
N TYR A 109 16.98 13.44 1.00
CA TYR A 109 18.30 12.80 1.00
C TYR A 109 19.02 12.85 -0.36
N ASN A 110 18.38 13.43 -1.39
CA ASN A 110 18.94 13.47 -2.73
C ASN A 110 19.82 14.69 -2.93
N ARG A 111 21.08 14.45 -3.31
CA ARG A 111 22.05 15.53 -3.54
C ARG A 111 21.90 16.21 -4.90
N SER A 112 21.28 15.55 -5.88
CA SER A 112 21.12 16.07 -7.25
C SER A 112 20.03 15.33 -8.01
N LEU A 113 19.31 16.08 -8.85
CA LEU A 113 18.30 15.59 -9.80
C LEU A 113 18.85 15.40 -11.23
N ARG A 114 20.14 15.70 -11.44
CA ARG A 114 20.76 15.73 -12.78
C ARG A 114 21.29 14.38 -13.26
N ARG A 115 21.18 13.32 -12.44
CA ARG A 115 21.73 12.00 -12.78
C ARG A 115 21.10 11.42 -14.04
N PHE A 116 19.81 11.66 -14.26
CA PHE A 116 19.11 11.21 -15.45
C PHE A 116 18.39 12.38 -16.12
N ALA A 117 18.51 12.48 -17.44
CA ALA A 117 17.93 13.57 -18.22
C ALA A 117 16.39 13.64 -18.12
N PHE A 118 15.73 12.52 -17.84
CA PHE A 118 14.27 12.45 -17.72
C PHE A 118 13.73 12.92 -16.36
N THR A 119 14.56 13.01 -15.32
CA THR A 119 14.09 13.28 -13.95
C THR A 119 13.47 14.67 -13.83
N GLN A 120 14.18 15.71 -14.28
CA GLN A 120 13.71 17.09 -14.16
C GLN A 120 12.45 17.38 -15.01
N PRO A 121 12.34 16.92 -16.28
CA PRO A 121 11.09 17.02 -17.04
C PRO A 121 9.90 16.33 -16.36
N ARG A 122 10.12 15.16 -15.75
CA ARG A 122 9.04 14.41 -15.09
C ARG A 122 8.53 15.15 -13.85
N LEU A 123 9.43 15.70 -13.03
CA LEU A 123 9.04 16.48 -11.85
C LEU A 123 8.22 17.71 -12.26
N LYS A 124 8.70 18.50 -13.23
CA LYS A 124 7.97 19.66 -13.74
C LYS A 124 6.57 19.31 -14.23
N HIS A 125 6.42 18.18 -14.91
CA HIS A 125 5.11 17.71 -15.36
C HIS A 125 4.18 17.37 -14.18
N LEU A 126 4.70 16.71 -13.14
CA LEU A 126 3.92 16.36 -11.95
C LEU A 126 3.53 17.60 -11.12
N GLU A 127 4.44 18.58 -11.00
CA GLU A 127 4.17 19.87 -10.35
C GLU A 127 3.07 20.65 -11.08
N ASN A 128 3.13 20.69 -12.41
CA ASN A 128 2.07 21.32 -13.22
C ASN A 128 0.72 20.60 -13.02
N LEU A 129 0.73 19.26 -13.02
CA LEU A 129 -0.49 18.47 -12.82
C LEU A 129 -1.10 18.73 -11.44
N ALA A 130 -0.27 18.85 -10.40
CA ALA A 130 -0.74 19.18 -9.06
C ALA A 130 -1.38 20.58 -9.00
N ALA A 131 -0.76 21.57 -9.65
CA ALA A 131 -1.30 22.92 -9.74
C ALA A 131 -2.63 22.96 -10.54
N ASP A 132 -2.70 22.25 -11.66
CA ASP A 132 -3.89 22.19 -12.51
C ASP A 132 -5.10 21.53 -11.81
N HIS A 133 -4.83 20.66 -10.83
CA HIS A 133 -5.86 19.92 -10.08
C HIS A 133 -6.05 20.39 -8.63
N ASP A 134 -5.42 21.50 -8.22
CA ASP A 134 -5.50 22.04 -6.86
C ASP A 134 -5.12 20.99 -5.78
N VAL A 135 -4.07 20.22 -6.04
CA VAL A 135 -3.55 19.19 -5.14
C VAL A 135 -2.40 19.74 -4.31
N ASP A 136 -2.57 19.78 -2.99
CA ASP A 136 -1.50 20.10 -2.04
C ASP A 136 -0.59 18.88 -1.83
N LEU A 137 0.70 19.06 -2.09
CA LEU A 137 1.75 18.03 -1.94
C LEU A 137 2.67 18.29 -0.75
N SER A 138 2.34 19.28 0.11
CA SER A 138 3.15 19.67 1.28
C SER A 138 2.98 18.78 2.50
#